data_AF-W4V7A2-F1
#
_entry.id   AF-W4V7A2-F1
#
_cell.length_a   1.000
_cell.length_b   1.000
_cell.length_c   1.000
_cell.angle_alpha   90.00
_cell.angle_beta   90.00
_cell.angle_gamma   90.00
#
_symmetry.space_group_name_H-M   'P 1'
#
loop_
_entity.id
_entity.type
_entity.pdbx_description
1 polymer ?
#
loop_
_entity_poly.entity_id
_entity_poly.type
_entity_poly.pdbx_seq_one_letter_code
_entity_poly.pdbx_strand_id
1 'polypeptide(L)'
;MRTNVSEIPDFKRALKRSILVWILGMGLGIFTTISYIFGYYELTRKGITLWDRISECNVEYEKMSENRRIAAVLTVIGLGVAYFSLVIVNGVLYLINAGGL
;
A
#
# COMPACT_ATOMS: atom_id res chain seq x y z
N MET A 1 -9.13 30.38 -9.18
CA MET A 1 -10.03 29.33 -9.73
C MET A 1 -9.23 28.03 -9.79
N ARG A 2 -9.47 27.06 -8.90
CA ARG A 2 -8.90 25.70 -9.00
C ARG A 2 -9.88 24.88 -9.83
N THR A 3 -9.49 24.50 -11.04
CA THR A 3 -10.35 23.73 -11.94
C THR A 3 -10.48 22.30 -11.41
N ASN A 4 -11.71 21.97 -10.97
CA ASN A 4 -12.15 20.65 -10.55
C ASN A 4 -12.27 19.73 -11.78
N VAL A 5 -11.15 19.27 -12.31
CA VAL A 5 -11.11 18.10 -13.19
C VAL A 5 -10.10 17.17 -12.56
N SER A 6 -10.57 16.03 -12.07
CA SER A 6 -9.73 14.90 -11.68
C SER A 6 -9.08 14.33 -12.94
N GLU A 7 -8.13 15.07 -13.50
CA GLU A 7 -7.44 14.71 -14.72
C GLU A 7 -6.42 13.63 -14.37
N ILE A 8 -6.54 12.47 -15.03
CA ILE A 8 -5.58 11.38 -14.87
C ILE A 8 -4.20 11.96 -15.20
N PRO A 9 -3.22 11.87 -14.29
CA PRO A 9 -1.92 12.48 -14.53
C PRO A 9 -1.28 11.87 -15.77
N ASP A 10 -0.70 12.73 -16.62
CA ASP A 10 0.09 12.31 -17.77
C ASP A 10 1.17 11.30 -17.35
N PHE A 11 1.54 10.37 -18.25
CA PHE A 11 2.44 9.27 -17.94
C PHE A 11 3.76 9.75 -17.30
N LYS A 12 4.30 10.87 -17.77
CA LYS A 12 5.53 11.46 -17.19
C LYS A 12 5.33 11.90 -15.74
N ARG A 13 4.18 12.50 -15.41
CA ARG A 13 3.84 12.93 -14.05
C ARG A 13 3.56 11.73 -13.14
N ALA A 14 2.85 10.72 -13.65
CA ALA A 14 2.60 9.47 -12.94
C ALA A 14 3.91 8.72 -12.62
N LEU A 15 4.83 8.64 -13.59
CA LEU A 15 6.13 8.00 -13.41
C LEU A 15 7.03 8.79 -12.44
N LYS A 16 7.05 10.11 -12.53
CA LYS A 16 7.77 10.96 -11.57
C LYS A 16 7.25 10.73 -10.15
N ARG A 17 5.92 10.66 -9.98
CA ARG A 17 5.28 10.37 -8.70
C ARG A 17 5.64 8.99 -8.18
N SER A 18 5.58 7.93 -9.00
CA SER A 18 5.91 6.57 -8.55
C SER A 18 7.39 6.45 -8.14
N ILE A 19 8.30 7.09 -8.87
CA ILE A 19 9.72 7.14 -8.50
C ILE A 19 9.93 7.88 -7.17
N LEU A 20 9.24 9.01 -6.96
CA LEU A 20 9.32 9.76 -5.71
C LEU A 20 8.76 8.98 -4.51
N VAL A 21 7.63 8.27 -4.69
CA VAL A 21 7.08 7.36 -3.67
C VAL A 21 8.07 6.24 -3.35
N TRP A 22 8.73 5.71 -4.39
CA TRP A 22 9.75 4.70 -4.19
C TRP A 22 10.94 5.28 -3.42
N ILE A 23 11.58 6.36 -3.87
CA ILE A 23 12.77 6.93 -3.20
C ILE A 23 12.46 7.41 -1.78
N LEU A 24 11.36 8.14 -1.57
CA LEU A 24 11.05 8.76 -0.28
C LEU A 24 10.33 7.82 0.67
N GLY A 25 9.65 6.79 0.17
CA GLY A 25 8.87 5.82 0.96
C GLY A 25 9.54 4.46 1.06
N MET A 26 9.55 3.70 -0.04
CA MET A 26 9.86 2.25 -0.06
C MET A 26 11.35 1.90 -0.28
N GLY A 27 12.11 2.77 -0.92
CA GLY A 27 13.45 2.54 -1.43
C GLY A 27 14.55 2.76 -0.40
N LEU A 28 14.21 3.30 0.78
CA LEU A 28 15.17 3.60 1.84
C LEU A 28 15.50 2.39 2.75
N GLY A 29 15.04 1.19 2.38
CA GLY A 29 15.34 -0.06 3.08
C GLY A 29 14.96 -0.03 4.57
N ILE A 30 15.94 -0.08 5.46
CA ILE A 30 15.73 -0.08 6.93
C ILE A 30 15.06 1.23 7.41
N PHE A 31 15.26 2.34 6.70
CA PHE A 31 14.65 3.63 7.05
C PHE A 31 13.22 3.81 6.53
N THR A 32 12.67 2.82 5.80
CA THR A 32 11.29 2.86 5.26
C THR A 32 10.25 3.12 6.35
N THR A 33 10.43 2.53 7.53
CA THR A 33 9.55 2.75 8.70
C THR A 33 9.51 4.22 9.09
N ILE A 34 10.66 4.89 9.12
CA ILE A 34 10.77 6.32 9.47
C ILE A 34 10.10 7.16 8.37
N SER A 35 10.37 6.86 7.11
CA SER A 35 9.70 7.49 5.97
C SER A 35 8.18 7.39 6.02
N TYR A 36 7.64 6.24 6.41
CA TYR A 36 6.20 6.06 6.57
C TYR A 36 5.63 6.85 7.74
N ILE A 37 6.36 6.95 8.86
CA ILE A 37 5.95 7.79 9.99
C ILE A 37 5.86 9.26 9.56
N PHE A 38 6.88 9.78 8.86
CA PHE A 38 6.86 11.14 8.34
C PHE A 38 5.75 11.35 7.31
N GLY A 39 5.55 10.40 6.40
CA GLY A 39 4.47 10.43 5.41
C GLY A 39 3.08 10.46 6.07
N TYR A 40 2.87 9.63 7.09
CA TYR A 40 1.62 9.59 7.85
C TYR A 40 1.38 10.91 8.61
N TYR A 41 2.43 11.45 9.22
CA TYR A 41 2.35 12.71 9.95
C TYR A 41 2.03 13.89 9.03
N GLU A 42 2.68 13.98 7.86
CA GLU A 42 2.37 15.01 6.86
C GLU A 42 0.97 14.86 6.28
N LEU A 43 0.54 13.63 5.99
CA LEU A 43 -0.82 13.38 5.51
C LEU A 43 -1.86 13.79 6.56
N THR A 44 -1.63 13.46 7.84
CA THR A 44 -2.58 13.77 8.93
C THR A 44 -2.62 15.27 9.24
N ARG A 45 -1.48 15.98 9.18
CA ARG A 45 -1.43 17.42 9.49
C ARG A 45 -1.76 18.32 8.31
N LYS A 46 -1.27 17.99 7.11
CA LYS A 46 -1.33 18.86 5.94
C LYS A 46 -2.31 18.35 4.87
N GLY A 47 -2.83 17.13 5.03
CA GLY A 47 -3.73 16.51 4.05
C GLY A 47 -3.05 16.09 2.74
N ILE A 48 -1.73 16.24 2.62
CA ILE A 48 -0.97 15.94 1.41
C ILE A 48 0.44 15.45 1.79
N THR A 49 0.91 14.43 1.08
CA THR A 49 2.27 13.90 1.26
C THR A 49 3.31 14.73 0.51
N LEU A 50 4.59 14.59 0.87
CA LEU A 50 5.70 15.31 0.24
C LEU A 50 5.82 15.00 -1.27
N TRP A 51 5.70 13.73 -1.65
CA TRP A 51 5.79 13.30 -3.05
C TRP A 51 4.57 13.70 -3.88
N ASP A 52 3.38 13.74 -3.29
CA ASP A 52 2.17 14.25 -3.96
C ASP A 52 2.28 15.76 -4.24
N ARG A 53 2.85 16.52 -3.27
CA ARG A 53 3.13 17.94 -3.43
C ARG A 53 4.13 18.24 -4.55
N ILE A 54 5.23 17.49 -4.62
CA ILE A 54 6.29 17.68 -5.64
C ILE A 54 5.82 17.31 -7.05
N SER A 55 4.91 16.34 -7.15
CA SER A 55 4.32 15.91 -8.42
C SER A 55 3.06 16.67 -8.80
N GLU A 56 2.67 17.70 -8.03
CA GLU A 56 1.43 18.47 -8.20
C GLU A 56 0.20 17.57 -8.36
N CYS A 57 0.21 16.42 -7.70
CA CYS A 57 -0.87 15.44 -7.74
C CYS A 57 -1.66 15.57 -6.44
N ASN A 58 -2.98 15.72 -6.54
CA ASN A 58 -3.86 15.63 -5.38
C ASN A 58 -4.61 14.31 -5.44
N VAL A 59 -4.52 13.52 -4.38
CA VAL A 59 -5.28 12.28 -4.25
C VAL A 59 -6.61 12.64 -3.63
N GLU A 60 -7.66 12.69 -4.45
CA GLU A 60 -9.01 12.78 -3.94
C GLU A 60 -9.47 11.38 -3.51
N TYR A 61 -9.70 11.25 -2.20
CA TYR A 61 -10.27 10.03 -1.65
C TYR A 61 -11.80 10.12 -1.77
N GLU A 62 -12.36 9.47 -2.79
CA GLU A 62 -13.78 9.15 -2.77
C GLU A 62 -14.03 8.20 -1.58
N LYS A 63 -15.05 8.50 -0.75
CA LYS A 63 -15.40 7.62 0.37
C LYS A 63 -15.80 6.26 -0.21
N MET A 64 -14.99 5.24 0.10
CA MET A 64 -15.25 3.87 -0.31
C MET A 64 -16.63 3.44 0.22
N SER A 65 -17.49 2.93 -0.65
CA SER A 65 -18.80 2.42 -0.24
C SER A 65 -18.65 1.29 0.77
N GLU A 66 -19.62 1.18 1.68
CA GLU A 66 -19.55 0.26 2.81
C GLU A 66 -19.38 -1.21 2.36
N ASN A 67 -20.06 -1.60 1.28
CA ASN A 67 -19.93 -2.93 0.68
C ASN A 67 -18.50 -3.20 0.20
N ARG A 68 -17.85 -2.22 -0.43
CA ARG A 68 -16.46 -2.34 -0.89
C ARG A 68 -15.50 -2.45 0.30
N ARG A 69 -15.76 -1.74 1.39
CA ARG A 69 -14.97 -1.84 2.62
C ARG A 69 -15.05 -3.24 3.24
N ILE A 70 -16.24 -3.81 3.34
CA ILE A 70 -16.44 -5.17 3.88
C ILE A 70 -15.75 -6.21 3.00
N ALA A 71 -15.92 -6.10 1.67
CA ALA A 71 -15.26 -7.01 0.73
C ALA A 71 -13.72 -6.96 0.83
N ALA A 72 -13.15 -5.76 1.00
CA ALA A 72 -11.70 -5.60 1.18
C ALA A 72 -11.21 -6.29 2.45
N VAL A 73 -11.90 -6.11 3.59
CA VAL A 73 -11.54 -6.75 4.86
C VAL A 73 -11.62 -8.27 4.76
N LEU A 74 -12.71 -8.80 4.20
CA LEU A 74 -12.89 -10.24 4.02
C LEU A 74 -11.81 -10.84 3.10
N THR A 75 -11.43 -10.12 2.04
CA THR A 75 -10.37 -10.56 1.13
C THR A 75 -9.02 -10.69 1.86
N VAL A 76 -8.65 -9.69 2.66
CA VAL A 76 -7.39 -9.71 3.41
C VAL A 76 -7.36 -10.87 4.41
N ILE A 77 -8.46 -11.07 5.14
CA ILE A 77 -8.58 -12.18 6.11
C ILE A 77 -8.52 -13.52 5.38
N GLY A 78 -9.28 -13.68 4.29
CA GLY A 78 -9.33 -14.91 3.50
C GLY A 78 -7.96 -15.29 2.93
N LEU A 79 -7.23 -14.32 2.36
CA LEU A 79 -5.87 -14.54 1.87
C LEU A 79 -4.90 -14.91 3.00
N GLY A 80 -5.02 -14.26 4.17
CA GLY A 80 -4.21 -14.58 5.34
C GLY A 80 -4.42 -16.01 5.82
N VAL A 81 -5.68 -16.44 5.95
CA VAL A 81 -6.05 -17.81 6.35
C VAL A 81 -5.59 -18.83 5.32
N ALA A 82 -5.78 -18.55 4.03
CA ALA A 82 -5.34 -19.44 2.94
C ALA A 82 -3.83 -19.63 2.96
N TYR A 83 -3.06 -18.53 3.06
CA TYR A 83 -1.61 -18.58 3.16
C TYR A 83 -1.14 -19.37 4.39
N PHE A 84 -1.73 -19.09 5.56
CA PHE A 84 -1.38 -19.81 6.79
C PHE A 84 -1.68 -21.30 6.69
N SER A 85 -2.82 -21.67 6.10
CA SER A 85 -3.19 -23.07 5.87
C SER A 85 -2.18 -23.77 4.97
N LEU A 86 -1.74 -23.11 3.89
CA LEU A 86 -0.71 -23.65 2.99
C LEU A 86 0.63 -23.84 3.71
N VAL A 87 1.02 -22.91 4.57
CA VAL A 87 2.26 -23.03 5.36
C VAL A 87 2.19 -24.24 6.30
N ILE A 88 1.07 -24.42 7.00
CA ILE A 88 0.88 -25.59 7.88
C ILE A 88 0.93 -26.89 7.09
N VAL A 89 0.17 -27.00 6.00
CA VAL A 89 0.13 -28.22 5.19
C VAL A 89 1.52 -28.57 4.65
N ASN A 90 2.24 -27.58 4.14
CA ASN A 90 3.63 -27.77 3.68
C ASN A 90 4.56 -28.18 4.82
N GLY A 91 4.42 -27.58 6.01
CA GLY A 91 5.21 -27.95 7.19
C GLY A 91 4.95 -29.37 7.66
N VAL A 92 3.67 -29.81 7.69
CA VAL A 92 3.30 -31.19 8.04
C VAL A 92 3.83 -32.16 7.00
N LEU A 93 3.68 -31.86 5.71
CA LEU A 93 4.21 -32.69 4.62
C LEU A 93 5.74 -32.85 4.73
N TYR A 94 6.44 -31.77 5.06
CA TYR A 94 7.88 -31.81 5.29
C TYR A 94 8.25 -32.74 6.46
N LEU A 95 7.52 -32.69 7.57
CA LEU A 95 7.77 -33.57 8.73
C LEU A 95 7.55 -35.05 8.42
N ILE A 96 6.49 -35.37 7.66
CA ILE A 96 6.21 -36.74 7.20
C ILE A 96 7.35 -37.23 6.28
N ASN A 97 7.77 -36.41 5.32
CA ASN A 97 8.84 -36.76 4.38
C ASN A 97 10.22 -36.85 5.06
N ALA A 98 10.44 -36.11 6.15
CA ALA A 98 11.67 -36.15 6.94
C ALA A 98 11.76 -37.37 7.88
N GLY A 99 10.76 -38.26 7.90
CA GLY A 99 10.73 -39.45 8.74
C GLY A 99 10.48 -39.18 10.23
N GLY A 100 9.87 -38.03 10.55
CA GLY A 100 9.61 -37.58 11.92
C GLY A 100 8.33 -38.12 12.56
N LEU A 101 7.65 -39.08 11.91
CA LEU A 101 6.44 -39.77 12.40
C LEU A 101 6.45 -41.22 11.91
#